data_AF-A0A932FMX4-F1
#
_entry.id   AF-A0A932FMX4-F1
#
_cell.length_a   1.000
_cell.length_b   1.000
_cell.length_c   1.000
_cell.angle_alpha   90.00
_cell.angle_beta   90.00
_cell.angle_gamma   90.00
#
_symmetry.space_group_name_H-M   'P 1'
#
loop_
_entity.id
_entity.type
_entity.pdbx_description
1 polymer ?
#
loop_
_entity_poly.entity_id
_entity_poly.type
_entity_poly.pdbx_seq_one_letter_code
_entity_poly.pdbx_strand_id
1 'polypeptide(L)'
;MTSRRTKQKRDAKYLETAKWVNVMSACLDFHKKEQDSSSYPIVDSELLADFSGSPENMFVWFICRTRVDKNIFRDIALREATTALKKRMSEGGFPEEAVSSLKTDVTSEEDIEEGGGRFSFFR
;
A
#
# COMPACT_ATOMS: atom_id res chain seq x y z
N MET A 1 -35.88 0.98 -15.71
CA MET A 1 -35.86 -0.32 -15.02
C MET A 1 -34.52 -0.99 -15.25
N THR A 2 -33.61 -0.95 -14.27
CA THR A 2 -32.29 -1.58 -14.37
C THR A 2 -32.47 -3.10 -14.21
N SER A 3 -32.06 -3.87 -15.22
CA SER A 3 -32.19 -5.34 -15.21
C SER A 3 -31.51 -5.96 -13.98
N ARG A 4 -32.19 -6.90 -13.31
CA ARG A 4 -31.66 -7.64 -12.13
C ARG A 4 -30.27 -8.23 -12.38
N ARG A 5 -29.99 -8.61 -13.63
CA ARG A 5 -28.69 -9.17 -14.07
C ARG A 5 -27.57 -8.13 -14.04
N THR A 6 -27.87 -6.87 -14.31
CA THR A 6 -26.93 -5.75 -14.27
C THR A 6 -26.62 -5.34 -12.83
N LYS A 7 -27.59 -5.49 -11.91
CA LYS A 7 -27.39 -5.24 -10.47
C LYS A 7 -26.48 -6.31 -9.84
N GLN A 8 -26.76 -7.59 -10.08
CA GLN A 8 -25.92 -8.71 -9.59
C GLN A 8 -24.45 -8.63 -10.04
N LYS A 9 -24.19 -8.26 -11.30
CA LYS A 9 -22.81 -8.09 -11.79
C LYS A 9 -22.06 -6.92 -11.14
N ARG A 10 -22.76 -5.84 -10.82
CA ARG A 10 -22.17 -4.71 -10.10
C ARG A 10 -21.83 -5.11 -8.67
N ASP A 11 -22.76 -5.76 -7.98
CA ASP A 11 -22.58 -6.18 -6.58
C ASP A 11 -21.42 -7.19 -6.44
N ALA A 12 -21.27 -8.13 -7.37
CA ALA A 12 -20.13 -9.05 -7.41
C ALA A 12 -18.78 -8.35 -7.65
N LYS A 13 -18.73 -7.35 -8.54
CA LYS A 13 -17.51 -6.57 -8.79
C LYS A 13 -17.09 -5.73 -7.57
N TYR A 14 -18.05 -5.17 -6.85
CA TYR A 14 -17.78 -4.45 -5.59
C TYR A 14 -17.24 -5.40 -4.51
N LEU A 15 -17.77 -6.62 -4.42
CA LEU A 15 -17.29 -7.65 -3.48
C LEU A 15 -15.86 -8.10 -3.78
N GLU A 16 -15.48 -8.25 -5.05
CA GLU A 16 -14.10 -8.61 -5.43
C GLU A 16 -13.11 -7.46 -5.21
N THR A 17 -13.50 -6.22 -5.51
CA THR A 17 -12.70 -5.02 -5.19
C THR A 17 -12.46 -4.94 -3.68
N ALA A 18 -13.51 -5.17 -2.88
CA ALA A 18 -13.41 -5.21 -1.43
C ALA A 18 -12.49 -6.34 -0.93
N LYS A 19 -12.46 -7.50 -1.61
CA LYS A 19 -11.62 -8.63 -1.20
C LYS A 19 -10.15 -8.23 -1.17
N TRP A 20 -9.57 -7.80 -2.29
CA TRP A 20 -8.13 -7.56 -2.37
C TRP A 20 -7.69 -6.34 -1.57
N VAL A 21 -8.54 -5.32 -1.49
CA VAL A 21 -8.31 -4.19 -0.57
C VAL A 21 -8.25 -4.68 0.87
N ASN A 22 -9.19 -5.52 1.32
CA ASN A 22 -9.20 -6.04 2.68
C ASN A 22 -7.97 -6.91 2.99
N VAL A 23 -7.56 -7.78 2.06
CA VAL A 23 -6.36 -8.60 2.25
C VAL A 23 -5.11 -7.71 2.29
N MET A 24 -5.01 -6.71 1.41
CA MET A 24 -3.90 -5.75 1.43
C MET A 24 -3.86 -4.95 2.74
N SER A 25 -5.00 -4.45 3.21
CA SER A 25 -5.08 -3.75 4.50
C SER A 25 -4.58 -4.62 5.65
N ALA A 26 -4.94 -5.91 5.68
CA ALA A 26 -4.40 -6.84 6.67
C ALA A 26 -2.87 -6.98 6.53
N CYS A 27 -2.34 -7.13 5.31
CA CYS A 27 -0.89 -7.16 5.07
C CYS A 27 -0.20 -5.89 5.58
N LEU A 28 -0.79 -4.71 5.38
CA LEU A 28 -0.26 -3.43 5.85
C LEU A 28 -0.28 -3.31 7.37
N ASP A 29 -1.35 -3.75 8.03
CA ASP A 29 -1.44 -3.75 9.49
C ASP A 29 -0.38 -4.66 10.13
N PHE A 30 -0.15 -5.83 9.55
CA PHE A 30 0.94 -6.70 9.98
C PHE A 30 2.31 -6.06 9.73
N HIS A 31 2.51 -5.51 8.54
CA HIS A 31 3.76 -4.87 8.17
C HIS A 31 4.13 -3.71 9.10
N LYS A 32 3.16 -2.86 9.44
CA LYS A 32 3.32 -1.76 10.39
C LYS A 32 3.78 -2.25 11.77
N LYS A 33 3.19 -3.33 12.28
CA LYS A 33 3.57 -3.92 13.58
C LYS A 33 5.00 -4.48 13.57
N GLU A 34 5.43 -5.08 12.47
CA GLU A 34 6.79 -5.62 12.36
C GLU A 34 7.86 -4.54 12.21
N GLN A 35 7.50 -3.42 11.61
CA GLN A 35 8.42 -2.32 11.33
C GLN A 35 8.55 -1.31 12.47
N ASP A 36 7.75 -1.42 13.55
CA ASP A 36 7.81 -0.45 14.66
C ASP A 36 9.20 -0.38 15.34
N SER A 37 9.97 -1.47 15.27
CA SER A 37 11.34 -1.58 15.79
C SER A 37 12.44 -1.43 14.73
N SER A 38 12.12 -1.08 13.49
CA SER A 38 13.12 -0.96 12.41
C SER A 38 13.88 0.36 12.48
N SER A 39 14.93 0.50 11.66
CA SER A 39 15.66 1.77 11.51
C SER A 39 14.78 2.88 10.93
N TYR A 40 13.69 2.53 10.25
CA TYR A 40 12.75 3.45 9.62
C TYR A 40 11.31 3.05 9.96
N PRO A 41 10.86 3.26 11.21
CA PRO A 41 9.55 2.79 11.66
C PRO A 41 8.42 3.36 10.80
N ILE A 42 7.62 2.49 10.20
CA ILE A 42 6.44 2.87 9.43
C ILE A 42 5.31 3.21 10.41
N VAL A 43 4.86 4.46 10.39
CA VAL A 43 3.81 4.97 11.29
C VAL A 43 2.46 5.05 10.60
N ASP A 44 2.43 5.12 9.27
CA ASP A 44 1.20 5.13 8.49
C ASP A 44 1.44 4.64 7.05
N SER A 45 0.35 4.37 6.34
CA SER A 45 0.41 4.04 4.92
C SER A 45 -0.87 4.42 4.19
N GLU A 46 -0.75 4.73 2.91
CA GLU A 46 -1.87 5.04 2.02
C GLU A 46 -1.91 3.99 0.91
N LEU A 47 -3.08 3.36 0.74
CA LEU A 47 -3.31 2.36 -0.30
C LEU A 47 -4.17 2.95 -1.41
N LEU A 48 -3.63 2.98 -2.63
CA LEU A 48 -4.38 3.24 -3.85
C LEU A 48 -4.55 1.92 -4.60
N ALA A 49 -5.75 1.37 -4.51
CA ALA A 49 -6.13 0.15 -5.23
C ALA A 49 -6.58 0.46 -6.66
N ASP A 50 -6.42 -0.51 -7.55
CA ASP A 50 -6.90 -0.40 -8.91
C ASP A 50 -8.44 -0.36 -8.96
N PHE A 51 -9.00 0.58 -9.75
CA PHE A 51 -10.44 0.79 -9.85
C PHE A 51 -11.22 -0.39 -10.48
N SER A 52 -10.52 -1.32 -11.15
CA SER A 52 -11.16 -2.51 -11.70
C SER A 52 -11.46 -3.57 -10.64
N GLY A 53 -10.87 -3.47 -9.45
CA GLY A 53 -10.90 -4.50 -8.42
C GLY A 53 -9.85 -5.59 -8.62
N SER A 54 -8.90 -5.37 -9.53
CA SER A 54 -7.76 -6.26 -9.75
C SER A 54 -6.82 -6.28 -8.53
N PRO A 55 -6.20 -7.43 -8.21
CA PRO A 55 -5.10 -7.48 -7.24
C PRO A 55 -3.83 -6.80 -7.78
N GLU A 56 -3.75 -6.54 -9.08
CA GLU A 56 -2.56 -5.97 -9.75
C GLU A 56 -2.55 -4.43 -9.71
N ASN A 57 -1.36 -3.86 -9.96
CA ASN A 57 -1.13 -2.42 -10.12
C ASN A 57 -1.53 -1.57 -8.90
N MET A 58 -1.60 -2.18 -7.72
CA MET A 58 -1.79 -1.44 -6.47
C MET A 58 -0.59 -0.55 -6.18
N PHE A 59 -0.85 0.59 -5.57
CA PHE A 59 0.16 1.51 -5.07
C PHE A 59 0.04 1.66 -3.57
N VAL A 60 1.17 1.52 -2.87
CA VAL A 60 1.26 1.75 -1.43
C VAL A 60 2.29 2.84 -1.16
N TRP A 61 1.86 3.89 -0.48
CA TRP A 61 2.76 4.93 0.03
C TRP A 61 2.99 4.72 1.51
N PHE A 62 4.25 4.48 1.90
CA PHE A 62 4.64 4.31 3.29
C PHE A 62 5.06 5.65 3.92
N ILE A 63 4.63 5.87 5.15
CA ILE A 63 5.01 7.03 5.94
C ILE A 63 5.85 6.55 7.12
N CYS A 64 7.13 6.90 7.12
CA CYS A 64 8.07 6.62 8.19
C CYS A 64 8.07 7.73 9.24
N ARG A 65 8.33 7.41 10.50
CA ARG A 65 8.42 8.40 11.60
C ARG A 65 9.50 9.45 11.34
N THR A 66 10.67 9.01 10.87
CA THR A 66 11.83 9.87 10.66
C THR A 66 12.68 9.35 9.51
N ARG A 67 13.41 10.26 8.87
CA ARG A 67 14.42 9.99 7.85
C ARG A 67 15.79 10.20 8.50
N VAL A 68 16.23 9.22 9.30
CA VAL A 68 17.50 9.28 10.06
C VAL A 68 18.70 9.73 9.20
N ASP A 69 18.69 9.44 7.89
CA ASP A 69 19.64 9.96 6.91
C ASP A 69 18.96 10.30 5.56
N LYS A 70 18.87 11.59 5.21
CA LYS A 70 18.25 12.09 3.96
C LYS A 70 18.80 11.45 2.68
N ASN A 71 20.09 11.08 2.66
CA ASN A 71 20.75 10.67 1.41
C ASN A 71 20.46 9.21 1.04
N ILE A 72 20.21 8.36 2.03
CA ILE A 72 20.00 6.92 1.82
C ILE A 72 18.61 6.44 2.27
N PHE A 73 17.87 7.29 3.00
CA PHE A 73 16.56 6.98 3.53
C PHE A 73 15.63 6.40 2.47
N ARG A 74 15.45 7.12 1.36
CA ARG A 74 14.48 6.71 0.34
C ARG A 74 14.84 5.34 -0.23
N ASP A 75 16.09 5.10 -0.56
CA ASP A 75 16.53 3.85 -1.19
C ASP A 75 16.43 2.65 -0.24
N ILE A 76 16.88 2.82 1.01
CA ILE A 76 16.89 1.73 1.99
C ILE A 76 15.48 1.46 2.51
N ALA A 77 14.78 2.50 2.99
CA ALA A 77 13.45 2.35 3.57
C ALA A 77 12.45 1.82 2.54
N LEU A 78 12.49 2.33 1.30
CA LEU A 78 11.63 1.81 0.23
C LEU A 78 11.92 0.35 -0.05
N ARG A 79 13.19 -0.01 -0.27
CA ARG A 79 13.55 -1.40 -0.59
C ARG A 79 13.13 -2.37 0.53
N GLU A 80 13.38 -2.01 1.79
CA GLU A 80 13.02 -2.84 2.94
C GLU A 80 11.50 -2.98 3.09
N ALA A 81 10.76 -1.87 3.04
CA ALA A 81 9.31 -1.86 3.14
C ALA A 81 8.65 -2.65 2.00
N THR A 82 9.08 -2.41 0.76
CA THR A 82 8.55 -3.12 -0.42
C THR A 82 8.85 -4.60 -0.36
N THR A 83 10.07 -5.00 0.02
CA THR A 83 10.43 -6.42 0.10
C THR A 83 9.59 -7.14 1.15
N ALA A 84 9.44 -6.53 2.33
CA ALA A 84 8.64 -7.07 3.41
C ALA A 84 7.15 -7.14 3.04
N LEU A 85 6.59 -6.09 2.43
CA LEU A 85 5.20 -6.10 1.98
C LEU A 85 4.95 -7.16 0.90
N LYS A 86 5.83 -7.28 -0.10
CA LYS A 86 5.71 -8.31 -1.15
C LYS A 86 5.72 -9.72 -0.55
N LYS A 87 6.58 -9.99 0.42
CA LYS A 87 6.58 -11.26 1.17
C LYS A 87 5.22 -11.51 1.83
N ARG A 88 4.66 -10.50 2.51
CA ARG A 88 3.34 -10.60 3.16
C ARG A 88 2.20 -10.78 2.17
N MET A 89 2.26 -10.14 1.00
CA MET A 89 1.29 -10.37 -0.07
C MET A 89 1.34 -11.81 -0.57
N SER A 90 2.54 -12.34 -0.82
CA SER A 90 2.70 -13.74 -1.23
C SER A 90 2.15 -14.71 -0.19
N GLU A 91 2.45 -14.49 1.09
CA GLU A 91 1.90 -15.28 2.21
C GLU A 91 0.38 -15.14 2.36
N GLY A 92 -0.17 -13.96 2.02
CA GLY A 92 -1.60 -13.67 1.99
C GLY A 92 -2.35 -14.24 0.77
N GLY A 93 -1.64 -14.93 -0.13
CA GLY A 93 -2.23 -15.58 -1.31
C GLY A 93 -2.50 -14.66 -2.49
N PHE A 94 -1.80 -13.52 -2.59
CA PHE A 94 -1.81 -12.73 -3.82
C PHE A 94 -1.19 -13.51 -4.99
N PRO A 95 -1.75 -13.38 -6.21
CA PRO A 95 -1.10 -13.88 -7.43
C PRO A 95 0.29 -13.28 -7.62
N GLU A 96 1.20 -14.01 -8.26
CA GLU A 96 2.59 -13.56 -8.49
C GLU A 96 2.63 -12.29 -9.35
N GLU A 97 1.72 -12.17 -10.31
CA GLU A 97 1.54 -10.99 -11.16
C GLU A 97 1.13 -9.76 -10.34
N ALA A 98 0.32 -9.95 -9.31
CA ALA A 98 -0.07 -8.89 -8.40
C ALA A 98 1.09 -8.46 -7.49
N VAL A 99 1.85 -9.41 -6.96
CA VAL A 99 3.03 -9.12 -6.12
C VAL A 99 4.12 -8.41 -6.93
N SER A 100 4.34 -8.82 -8.19
CA SER A 100 5.33 -8.21 -9.07
C SER A 100 4.93 -6.81 -9.54
N SER A 101 3.64 -6.58 -9.83
CA SER A 101 3.11 -5.29 -10.28
C SER A 101 2.89 -4.24 -9.17
N LEU A 102 3.06 -4.61 -7.89
CA LEU A 102 2.98 -3.68 -6.77
C LEU A 102 3.97 -2.51 -6.97
N LYS A 103 3.43 -1.30 -6.88
CA LYS A 103 4.20 -0.05 -6.82
C LYS A 103 4.21 0.46 -5.39
N THR A 104 5.34 1.05 -5.00
CA THR A 104 5.53 1.56 -3.65
C THR A 104 6.26 2.88 -3.68
N ASP A 105 5.98 3.74 -2.72
CA ASP A 105 6.80 4.91 -2.41
C ASP A 105 6.96 5.09 -0.90
N VAL A 106 7.90 5.93 -0.48
CA VAL A 106 8.16 6.23 0.94
C VAL A 106 8.45 7.70 1.17
N THR A 107 7.95 8.22 2.28
CA THR A 107 8.28 9.55 2.82
C THR A 107 8.36 9.50 4.33
N SER A 108 9.03 10.46 4.95
CA SER A 108 8.96 10.64 6.41
C SER A 108 7.91 11.67 6.82
N GLU A 109 7.49 11.65 8.09
CA GLU A 109 6.68 12.74 8.68
C GLU A 109 7.38 14.10 8.54
N GLU A 110 8.70 14.14 8.64
CA GLU A 110 9.50 15.36 8.42
C GLU A 110 9.39 15.87 6.97
N ASP A 111 9.43 14.98 5.97
CA ASP A 111 9.23 15.35 4.56
C ASP A 111 7.83 15.92 4.34
N ILE A 112 6.84 15.32 5.00
CA ILE A 112 5.45 15.75 4.94
C ILE A 112 5.28 17.14 5.56
N GLU A 113 5.88 17.38 6.73
CA GLU A 113 5.85 18.68 7.40
C GLU A 113 6.57 19.76 6.57
N GLU A 114 7.79 19.47 6.09
CA GLU A 114 8.56 20.38 5.21
C GLU A 114 7.82 20.70 3.90
N GLY A 115 7.08 19.72 3.36
CA GLY A 115 6.27 19.87 2.16
C GLY A 115 4.97 20.65 2.36
N GLY A 116 4.59 21.01 3.60
CA GLY A 116 3.32 21.68 3.90
C GLY A 116 2.11 20.73 3.98
N GLY A 117 2.35 19.43 4.22
CA GLY A 117 1.33 18.40 4.42
C GLY A 117 1.29 17.32 3.34
N ARG A 118 0.49 16.28 3.58
CA ARG A 118 0.40 15.08 2.72
C ARG A 118 -0.01 15.40 1.28
N PHE A 119 -0.87 16.40 1.09
CA PHE A 119 -1.39 16.79 -0.24
C PHE A 119 -0.29 17.21 -1.23
N SER A 120 0.87 17.64 -0.74
CA SER A 120 2.00 17.99 -1.60
C SER A 120 2.58 16.81 -2.37
N PHE A 121 2.28 15.57 -1.96
CA PHE A 121 2.79 14.33 -2.54
C PHE A 121 1.77 13.60 -3.43
N PHE A 122 0.53 14.12 -3.54
CA PHE A 122 -0.55 13.54 -4.36
C PHE A 122 -0.86 14.38 -5.62
N ARG A 123 0.13 15.11 -6.15
CA ARG A 123 -0.01 15.95 -7.35
C ARG A 123 0.32 15.21 -8.64
#